data_AF-A0A3S0MIK0-F1
#
_entry.id   AF-A0A3S0MIK0-F1
#
_cell.length_a   1.000
_cell.length_b   1.000
_cell.length_c   1.000
_cell.angle_alpha   90.00
_cell.angle_beta   90.00
_cell.angle_gamma   90.00
#
_symmetry.space_group_name_H-M   'P 1'
#
loop_
_entity.id
_entity.type
_entity.pdbx_description
1 polymer ?
#
loop_
_entity_poly.entity_id
_entity_poly.type
_entity_poly.pdbx_seq_one_letter_code
_entity_poly.pdbx_strand_id
1 'polypeptide(L)' 'MFLIDSILLAPLKGVVFIANKINEIVEKETSDEGSVKEKLMRLQLKFELDEIDEEEYDRREDELLKLLENIRKDK' A
#
# COMPACT_ATOMS: atom_id res chain seq x y z
N MET A 1 18.16 17.35 -23.51
CA MET A 1 17.90 15.90 -23.39
C MET A 1 16.96 15.73 -22.21
N PHE A 2 15.66 15.57 -22.44
CA PHE A 2 14.60 15.96 -21.48
C PHE A 2 13.48 14.89 -21.39
N LEU A 3 13.86 13.61 -21.36
CA LEU A 3 12.91 12.48 -21.43
C LEU A 3 13.04 11.46 -20.29
N ILE A 4 13.97 11.65 -19.35
CA ILE A 4 14.25 10.66 -18.29
C ILE A 4 13.52 11.01 -16.99
N ASP A 5 13.39 12.30 -16.66
CA ASP A 5 12.72 12.75 -15.42
C ASP A 5 11.22 12.43 -15.38
N SER A 6 10.57 12.32 -16.53
CA SER A 6 9.14 12.01 -16.60
C SER A 6 8.82 10.51 -16.50
N ILE A 7 9.79 9.63 -16.75
CA ILE A 7 9.61 8.18 -16.67
C ILE A 7 9.87 7.66 -15.26
N LEU A 8 10.72 8.32 -14.47
CA LEU A 8 10.97 7.93 -13.08
C LEU A 8 9.78 8.26 -12.15
N LEU A 9 8.98 9.28 -12.48
CA LEU A 9 7.78 9.66 -11.72
C LEU A 9 6.46 9.10 -12.31
N ALA A 10 6.51 8.47 -13.49
CA ALA A 10 5.37 7.82 -14.14
C ALA A 10 4.80 6.59 -13.38
N PRO A 11 5.58 5.78 -12.63
CA PRO A 11 5.03 4.68 -11.83
C PRO A 11 4.19 5.20 -10.66
N LEU A 12 4.60 6.31 -10.04
CA LEU A 12 3.98 6.86 -8.82
C LEU A 12 2.54 7.35 -9.08
N LYS A 13 2.31 8.00 -10.23
CA LYS A 13 0.94 8.37 -10.63
C LYS A 13 0.07 7.17 -11.03
N GLY A 14 0.70 6.09 -11.53
CA GLY A 14 0.03 4.84 -11.86
C GLY A 14 -0.43 4.06 -10.63
N VAL A 15 0.41 4.00 -9.58
CA VAL A 15 0.09 3.32 -8.32
C VAL A 15 -1.00 4.05 -7.54
N VAL A 16 -0.96 5.39 -7.45
CA VAL A 16 -2.02 6.18 -6.79
C VAL A 16 -3.37 6.05 -7.53
N PHE A 17 -3.36 5.95 -8.86
CA PHE A 17 -4.58 5.71 -9.65
C PHE A 17 -5.15 4.30 -9.44
N ILE A 18 -4.28 3.28 -9.35
CA ILE A 18 -4.68 1.91 -9.02
C ILE A 18 -5.14 1.80 -7.56
N ALA A 19 -4.46 2.47 -6.62
CA ALA A 19 -4.80 2.48 -5.20
C ALA A 19 -6.17 3.13 -4.94
N ASN A 20 -6.50 4.23 -5.62
CA ASN A 20 -7.84 4.82 -5.55
C ASN A 20 -8.92 3.90 -6.16
N LYS A 21 -8.61 3.22 -7.27
CA LYS A 21 -9.54 2.26 -7.89
C LYS A 21 -9.72 0.97 -7.11
N ILE A 22 -8.73 0.56 -6.32
CA ILE A 22 -8.82 -0.57 -5.39
C ILE A 22 -9.60 -0.19 -4.14
N ASN A 23 -9.43 1.03 -3.59
CA ASN A 23 -10.26 1.52 -2.48
C ASN A 23 -11.77 1.50 -2.83
N GLU A 24 -12.14 1.86 -4.07
CA GLU A 24 -13.53 1.76 -4.56
C GLU A 24 -14.08 0.32 -4.62
N ILE A 25 -13.20 -0.69 -4.71
CA ILE A 25 -13.57 -2.11 -4.75
C ILE A 25 -13.55 -2.73 -3.33
N VAL A 26 -12.67 -2.26 -2.45
CA VAL A 26 -12.49 -2.76 -1.08
C VAL A 26 -13.65 -2.35 -0.15
N GLU A 27 -14.33 -1.23 -0.39
CA GLU A 27 -15.59 -0.91 0.31
C GLU A 27 -16.68 -1.98 0.11
N LYS A 28 -16.53 -2.87 -0.88
CA LYS A 28 -17.52 -3.91 -1.19
C LYS A 28 -17.28 -5.25 -0.51
N GLU A 29 -16.13 -5.49 0.12
CA GLU A 29 -15.83 -6.72 0.84
C GLU A 29 -15.27 -6.45 2.25
N THR A 30 -16.16 -6.41 3.23
CA THR A 30 -15.86 -6.34 4.67
C THR A 30 -15.20 -7.64 5.18
N SER A 31 -14.00 -7.96 4.70
CA SER A 31 -13.21 -9.10 5.18
C SER A 31 -12.01 -8.62 6.02
N ASP A 32 -11.63 -9.38 7.04
CA ASP A 32 -10.45 -9.11 7.87
C ASP A 32 -9.18 -8.95 7.03
N GLU A 33 -9.04 -9.71 5.94
CA GLU A 33 -7.94 -9.56 4.98
C GLU A 33 -8.00 -8.24 4.21
N GLY A 34 -9.19 -7.76 3.85
CA GLY A 34 -9.38 -6.47 3.17
C GLY A 34 -8.93 -5.30 4.05
N SER A 35 -9.26 -5.35 5.34
CA SER A 35 -8.81 -4.36 6.33
C SER A 35 -7.29 -4.26 6.42
N VAL A 36 -6.58 -5.39 6.42
CA VAL A 36 -5.11 -5.40 6.52
C VAL A 36 -4.47 -4.88 5.23
N LYS A 37 -5.01 -5.24 4.06
CA LYS A 37 -4.55 -4.70 2.76
C LYS A 37 -4.73 -3.19 2.66
N GLU A 38 -5.85 -2.67 3.15
CA GLU A 38 -6.10 -1.22 3.19
C GLU A 38 -5.11 -0.49 4.11
N LYS A 39 -4.73 -1.10 5.24
CA LYS A 39 -3.68 -0.57 6.13
C LYS A 39 -2.30 -0.56 5.47
N LEU A 40 -1.93 -1.61 4.73
CA LEU A 40 -0.69 -1.66 3.95
C LEU A 40 -0.64 -0.55 2.89
N MET A 41 -1.74 -0.35 2.15
CA MET A 41 -1.84 0.74 1.17
C MET A 41 -1.67 2.13 1.82
N ARG A 42 -2.28 2.36 2.98
CA ARG A 42 -2.08 3.61 3.73
C ARG A 42 -0.65 3.78 4.21
N LEU A 43 0.00 2.71 4.65
CA LEU A 43 1.40 2.74 5.09
C LEU A 43 2.33 3.13 3.93
N GLN A 44 2.12 2.54 2.75
CA GLN A 44 2.83 2.89 1.52
C GLN A 44 2.67 4.39 1.18
N LEU A 45 1.44 4.90 1.22
CA LEU A 45 1.19 6.31 0.94
C LEU A 45 1.94 7.23 1.91
N LYS A 46 2.01 6.87 3.20
CA LYS A 46 2.73 7.67 4.19
C LYS A 46 4.22 7.71 3.92
N PHE A 47 4.80 6.58 3.54
CA PHE A 47 6.21 6.52 3.15
C PHE A 47 6.48 7.34 1.88
N GLU A 48 5.61 7.22 0.87
CA GLU A 48 5.71 8.01 -0.36
C GLU A 48 5.54 9.53 -0.16
N LEU A 49 4.83 9.93 0.90
CA LEU A 49 4.67 11.34 1.30
C LEU A 49 5.77 11.82 2.25
N ASP A 50 6.80 11.01 2.49
CA ASP A 50 7.88 11.26 3.46
C ASP A 50 7.35 11.54 4.89
N GLU A 51 6.15 11.06 5.22
CA GLU A 51 5.56 11.18 6.57
C GLU A 51 6.19 10.18 7.57
N ILE A 52 6.80 9.12 7.05
CA ILE A 52 7.54 8.09 7.79
C ILE A 52 8.82 7.76 7.04
N ASP A 53 9.86 7.34 7.77
CA ASP A 53 11.10 6.85 7.19
C ASP A 53 11.02 5.37 6.81
N GLU A 54 12.08 4.89 6.14
CA GLU A 54 12.20 3.51 5.67
C GLU A 54 12.19 2.49 6.83
N GLU A 55 12.85 2.81 7.94
CA GLU A 55 12.91 1.91 9.11
C GLU A 55 11.52 1.73 9.76
N GLU A 56 10.75 2.82 9.89
CA GLU A 56 9.38 2.80 10.40
C GLU A 56 8.42 2.12 9.42
N TYR A 57 8.62 2.32 8.11
CA TYR A 57 7.87 1.64 7.06
C TYR A 57 8.09 0.12 7.14
N ASP A 58 9.33 -0.34 7.06
CA ASP A 58 9.70 -1.77 7.06
C ASP A 58 9.15 -2.48 8.30
N ARG A 59 9.34 -1.88 9.49
CA ARG A 59 8.84 -2.45 10.75
C ARG A 59 7.33 -2.67 10.73
N ARG A 60 6.58 -1.67 10.27
CA ARG A 60 5.10 -1.71 10.25
C ARG A 60 4.58 -2.59 9.12
N GLU A 61 5.28 -2.64 7.98
CA GLU A 61 4.93 -3.52 6.87
C GLU A 61 5.03 -4.98 7.31
N ASP A 62 6.13 -5.34 7.98
CA ASP A 62 6.38 -6.68 8.52
C ASP A 62 5.27 -7.14 9.49
N GLU A 63 4.81 -6.25 10.37
CA GLU A 63 3.73 -6.51 11.31
C GLU A 63 2.40 -6.78 10.59
N LEU A 64 2.06 -5.95 9.60
CA LEU A 64 0.83 -6.09 8.81
C LEU A 64 0.86 -7.33 7.93
N LEU A 65 2.00 -7.69 7.34
CA LEU A 65 2.16 -8.91 6.55
C LEU A 65 2.03 -10.17 7.40
N LYS A 66 2.62 -10.19 8.60
CA LYS A 66 2.42 -11.29 9.57
C LYS A 66 0.95 -11.45 9.95
N LEU A 67 0.25 -10.34 10.18
CA LEU A 67 -1.19 -10.37 10.47
C LEU A 67 -2.00 -10.93 9.29
N LEU A 68 -1.68 -10.52 8.07
CA LEU A 68 -2.31 -11.03 6.85
C LEU A 68 -2.08 -12.54 6.69
N GLU A 69 -0.88 -13.01 6.96
CA GLU A 69 -0.54 -14.44 6.91
C GLU A 69 -1.36 -15.25 7.93
N ASN A 70 -1.51 -14.75 9.16
CA ASN A 70 -2.32 -15.40 10.19
C ASN A 70 -3.79 -15.49 9.77
N ILE A 71 -4.39 -14.40 9.27
CA ILE A 71 -5.77 -14.38 8.78
C ILE A 71 -5.98 -15.39 7.65
N ARG A 72 -4.98 -15.58 6.79
CA ARG A 72 -5.04 -16.57 5.70
C ARG A 72 -4.91 -18.01 6.18
N LYS A 73 -4.16 -18.25 7.25
CA LYS A 73 -4.00 -19.60 7.85
C LYS A 73 -5.23 -20.03 8.66
N ASP A 74 -5.97 -19.06 9.20
CA ASP A 74 -7.16 -19.31 10.02
C ASP A 74 -8.45 -19.49 9.18
N LYS A 75 -8.38 -19.34 7.86
CA LYS A 75 -9.46 -19.61 6.90
C LYS A 75 -9.33 -20.99 6.27
#